data_AF-A0A1M6Q7Y9-F1
#
_entry.id   AF-A0A1M6Q7Y9-F1
#
_cell.length_a   1.000
_cell.length_b   1.000
_cell.length_c   1.000
_cell.angle_alpha   90.00
_cell.angle_beta   90.00
_cell.angle_gamma   90.00
#
_symmetry.space_group_name_H-M   'P 1'
#
loop_
_entity.id
_entity.type
_entity.pdbx_description
1 polymer ?
#
loop_
_entity_poly.entity_id
_entity_poly.type
_entity_poly.pdbx_seq_one_letter_code
_entity_poly.pdbx_strand_id
1 'polypeptide(L)'
;MDYSALLLSENAALADLVHGADHTVPVPTCPGWTIRKLAAHIARGDRWAATIIRTRATERVDPRTVPGGEQPADLDAEREWVRGGAQAILDAVAEVGGGTEVWTFTGPKPAAWWIRRRLHEQTVHRADAALALGRPFEIAPELAADGLSEWFDIVASRPESPLPDGATLHLHATDDGLGEDGEWVLRGTPSGVVWEHGHEKADAAVRGTAADLLLAALRRTVDGVEVLGDAEVWKRWLDHTDFA
;
A
#
# COMPACT_ATOMS: atom_id res chain seq x y z
N MET A 1 -16.26 -2.95 -2.05
CA MET A 1 -15.26 -3.01 -3.13
C MET A 1 -14.90 -4.47 -3.42
N ASP A 2 -14.70 -4.88 -4.67
CA ASP A 2 -14.21 -6.23 -5.01
C ASP A 2 -12.68 -6.23 -5.07
N TYR A 3 -12.02 -6.55 -3.95
CA TYR A 3 -10.57 -6.52 -3.85
C TYR A 3 -9.86 -7.51 -4.77
N SER A 4 -10.47 -8.65 -5.06
CA SER A 4 -9.87 -9.67 -5.91
C SER A 4 -9.79 -9.19 -7.36
N ALA A 5 -10.89 -8.63 -7.87
CA ALA A 5 -10.93 -8.08 -9.23
C ALA A 5 -9.98 -6.88 -9.38
N LEU A 6 -9.94 -5.98 -8.38
CA LEU A 6 -9.04 -4.84 -8.39
C LEU A 6 -7.57 -5.25 -8.32
N LEU A 7 -7.22 -6.25 -7.50
CA LEU A 7 -5.84 -6.75 -7.40
C LEU A 7 -5.35 -7.27 -8.76
N LEU A 8 -6.19 -8.04 -9.46
CA LEU A 8 -5.86 -8.52 -10.81
C LEU A 8 -5.72 -7.37 -11.81
N SER A 9 -6.61 -6.38 -11.75
CA SER A 9 -6.57 -5.22 -12.66
C SER A 9 -5.34 -4.35 -12.44
N GLU A 10 -5.05 -3.97 -11.19
CA GLU A 10 -3.85 -3.20 -10.81
C GLU A 10 -2.57 -3.97 -11.19
N ASN A 11 -2.59 -5.29 -11.04
CA ASN A 11 -1.46 -6.14 -11.38
C ASN A 11 -1.21 -6.26 -12.88
N ALA A 12 -2.27 -6.43 -13.66
CA ALA A 12 -2.20 -6.37 -15.11
C ALA A 12 -1.66 -5.02 -15.60
N ALA A 13 -2.17 -3.91 -15.04
CA ALA A 13 -1.77 -2.56 -15.43
C ALA A 13 -0.29 -2.28 -15.10
N LEU A 14 0.20 -2.70 -13.92
CA LEU A 14 1.62 -2.62 -13.59
C LEU A 14 2.47 -3.45 -14.55
N ALA A 15 2.09 -4.71 -14.81
CA ALA A 15 2.84 -5.60 -15.69
C ALA A 15 2.99 -5.02 -17.11
N ASP A 16 1.93 -4.42 -17.65
CA ASP A 16 1.98 -3.77 -18.97
C ASP A 16 2.83 -2.51 -18.96
N LEU A 17 2.72 -1.71 -17.91
CA LEU A 17 3.50 -0.48 -17.74
C LEU A 17 5.02 -0.77 -17.70
N VAL A 18 5.44 -1.81 -16.97
CA VAL A 18 6.87 -2.14 -16.83
C VAL A 18 7.42 -2.93 -18.02
N HIS A 19 6.60 -3.73 -18.71
CA HIS A 19 7.05 -4.54 -19.83
C HIS A 19 7.57 -3.69 -21.01
N GLY A 20 6.91 -2.58 -21.31
CA GLY A 20 7.31 -1.68 -22.40
C GLY A 20 8.36 -0.62 -22.04
N ALA A 21 8.92 -0.66 -20.84
CA ALA A 21 9.78 0.38 -20.28
C ALA A 21 11.28 0.02 -20.30
N ASP A 22 12.14 1.03 -20.13
CA ASP A 22 13.54 0.80 -19.79
C ASP A 22 13.66 0.41 -18.30
N HIS A 23 14.08 -0.83 -18.06
CA HIS A 23 14.19 -1.47 -16.76
C HIS A 23 15.30 -0.90 -15.86
N THR A 24 16.19 -0.10 -16.43
CA THR A 24 17.27 0.59 -15.72
C THR A 24 16.84 1.95 -15.17
N VAL A 25 15.69 2.48 -15.59
CA VAL A 25 15.15 3.76 -15.12
C VAL A 25 15.02 3.74 -13.59
N PRO A 26 15.64 4.71 -12.89
CA PRO A 26 15.49 4.84 -11.44
C PRO A 26 14.04 5.18 -11.06
N VAL A 27 13.62 4.72 -9.88
CA VAL A 27 12.31 5.06 -9.29
C VAL A 27 12.53 6.08 -8.17
N PRO A 28 12.31 7.39 -8.38
CA PRO A 28 12.67 8.42 -7.40
C PRO A 28 11.94 8.30 -6.06
N THR A 29 10.71 7.80 -6.07
CA THR A 29 9.87 7.56 -4.88
C THR A 29 10.29 6.32 -4.09
N CYS A 30 11.16 5.47 -4.66
CA CYS A 30 11.77 4.31 -4.01
C CYS A 30 13.31 4.38 -4.17
N PRO A 31 14.01 5.19 -3.36
CA PRO A 31 15.44 5.44 -3.52
C PRO A 31 16.28 4.14 -3.65
N GLY A 32 17.12 4.09 -4.68
CA GLY A 32 17.97 2.93 -4.99
C GLY A 32 17.28 1.81 -5.80
N TRP A 33 16.00 1.98 -6.12
CA TRP A 33 15.26 1.07 -7.00
C TRP A 33 15.33 1.51 -8.45
N THR A 34 15.20 0.53 -9.34
CA THR A 34 14.91 0.71 -10.76
C THR A 34 13.56 0.07 -11.08
N ILE A 35 13.00 0.33 -12.27
CA ILE A 35 11.78 -0.35 -12.74
C ILE A 35 11.90 -1.88 -12.61
N ARG A 36 13.08 -2.44 -12.93
CA ARG A 36 13.35 -3.87 -12.73
C ARG A 36 13.19 -4.33 -11.29
N LYS A 37 13.74 -3.57 -10.32
CA LYS A 37 13.66 -3.91 -8.90
C LYS A 37 12.23 -3.76 -8.36
N LEU A 38 11.50 -2.76 -8.83
CA LEU A 38 10.10 -2.54 -8.48
C LEU A 38 9.23 -3.72 -8.95
N ALA A 39 9.35 -4.13 -10.21
CA ALA A 39 8.65 -5.30 -10.75
C ALA A 39 8.98 -6.58 -9.94
N ALA A 40 10.27 -6.76 -9.62
CA ALA A 40 10.73 -7.89 -8.79
C ALA A 40 10.14 -7.86 -7.38
N HIS A 41 10.08 -6.69 -6.75
CA HIS A 41 9.53 -6.52 -5.41
C HIS A 41 8.07 -6.98 -5.34
N ILE A 42 7.24 -6.46 -6.25
CA ILE A 42 5.81 -6.79 -6.29
C ILE A 42 5.57 -8.28 -6.53
N ALA A 43 6.18 -8.84 -7.58
CA ALA A 43 5.92 -10.22 -7.96
C ALA A 43 6.48 -11.25 -6.96
N ARG A 44 7.55 -10.91 -6.22
CA ARG A 44 8.05 -11.71 -5.09
C ARG A 44 7.14 -11.57 -3.86
N GLY A 45 6.71 -10.35 -3.56
CA GLY A 45 5.79 -10.05 -2.46
C GLY A 45 4.49 -10.84 -2.58
N ASP A 46 3.93 -10.91 -3.79
CA ASP A 46 2.70 -11.67 -4.03
C ASP A 46 2.88 -13.16 -3.81
N ARG A 47 3.99 -13.74 -4.31
CA ARG A 47 4.33 -15.15 -4.09
C ARG A 47 4.63 -15.46 -2.63
N TRP A 48 5.22 -14.52 -1.91
CA TRP A 48 5.46 -14.63 -0.48
C TRP A 48 4.15 -14.67 0.30
N ALA A 49 3.22 -13.75 0.03
CA ALA A 49 1.88 -13.75 0.62
C ALA A 49 1.13 -15.06 0.30
N ALA A 50 1.15 -15.49 -0.96
CA ALA A 50 0.54 -16.74 -1.38
C ALA A 50 1.16 -17.97 -0.68
N THR A 51 2.46 -17.94 -0.39
CA THR A 51 3.16 -19.01 0.33
C THR A 51 2.73 -19.06 1.79
N ILE A 52 2.69 -17.91 2.47
CA ILE A 52 2.14 -17.77 3.84
C ILE A 52 0.74 -18.39 3.92
N ILE A 53 -0.13 -18.05 2.95
CA ILE A 53 -1.50 -18.56 2.90
C ILE A 53 -1.51 -20.09 2.72
N ARG A 54 -0.88 -20.62 1.66
CA ARG A 54 -0.88 -22.07 1.35
C ARG A 54 -0.37 -22.91 2.52
N THR A 55 0.70 -22.46 3.17
CA THR A 55 1.29 -23.19 4.30
C THR A 55 0.59 -22.94 5.62
N ARG A 56 -0.44 -22.06 5.66
CA ARG A 56 -1.11 -21.61 6.87
C ARG A 56 -0.10 -21.16 7.93
N ALA A 57 0.92 -20.41 7.48
CA ALA A 57 2.06 -20.09 8.32
C ALA A 57 1.59 -19.31 9.56
N THR A 58 2.08 -19.67 10.74
CA THR A 58 1.84 -18.97 12.00
C THR A 58 2.99 -18.04 12.39
N GLU A 59 4.09 -18.08 11.61
CA GLU A 59 5.29 -17.30 11.79
C GLU A 59 5.75 -16.71 10.45
N ARG A 60 6.70 -15.76 10.53
CA ARG A 60 7.28 -15.14 9.35
C ARG A 60 7.94 -16.18 8.44
N VAL A 61 7.48 -16.26 7.19
CA VAL A 61 8.16 -17.02 6.13
C VAL A 61 9.37 -16.22 5.64
N ASP A 62 10.53 -16.86 5.47
CA ASP A 62 11.71 -16.24 4.84
C ASP A 62 11.42 -15.98 3.35
N PRO A 63 11.42 -14.72 2.86
CA PRO A 63 11.16 -14.44 1.45
C PRO A 63 12.15 -15.12 0.49
N ARG A 64 13.34 -15.50 0.95
CA ARG A 64 14.37 -16.17 0.13
C ARG A 64 14.06 -17.64 -0.15
N THR A 65 13.16 -18.25 0.62
CA THR A 65 12.77 -19.65 0.45
C THR A 65 11.49 -19.82 -0.37
N VAL A 66 10.89 -18.71 -0.82
CA VAL A 66 9.65 -18.69 -1.59
C VAL A 66 9.87 -19.31 -2.98
N PRO A 67 9.13 -20.38 -3.34
CA PRO A 67 9.23 -20.99 -4.67
C PRO A 67 8.87 -20.01 -5.78
N GLY A 68 9.60 -20.05 -6.90
CA GLY A 68 9.33 -19.20 -8.07
C GLY A 68 9.56 -17.72 -7.83
N GLY A 69 10.29 -17.34 -6.77
CA GLY A 69 10.63 -15.94 -6.49
C GLY A 69 11.73 -15.37 -7.40
N GLU A 70 12.37 -16.18 -8.23
CA GLU A 70 13.43 -15.72 -9.15
C GLU A 70 12.83 -14.94 -10.31
N GLN A 71 13.33 -13.72 -10.52
CA GLN A 71 12.90 -12.85 -11.61
C GLN A 71 13.46 -13.37 -12.94
N PRO A 72 12.62 -13.62 -13.96
CA PRO A 72 13.08 -14.00 -15.29
C PRO A 72 14.02 -12.97 -15.92
N ALA A 73 14.94 -13.44 -16.75
CA ALA A 73 15.81 -12.56 -17.56
C ALA A 73 15.12 -12.08 -18.85
N ASP A 74 14.23 -12.92 -19.39
CA ASP A 74 13.40 -12.60 -20.56
C ASP A 74 12.21 -11.72 -20.15
N LEU A 75 11.94 -10.68 -20.94
CA LEU A 75 10.95 -9.64 -20.60
C LEU A 75 9.50 -10.10 -20.77
N ASP A 76 9.22 -11.01 -21.71
CA ASP A 76 7.89 -11.59 -21.88
C ASP A 76 7.59 -12.56 -20.72
N ALA A 77 8.56 -13.40 -20.37
CA ALA A 77 8.48 -14.26 -19.21
C ALA A 77 8.34 -13.46 -17.90
N GLU A 78 9.03 -12.31 -17.79
CA GLU A 78 8.90 -11.42 -16.63
C GLU A 78 7.48 -10.82 -16.53
N ARG A 79 6.89 -10.39 -17.64
CA ARG A 79 5.51 -9.87 -17.65
C ARG A 79 4.53 -10.90 -17.13
N GLU A 80 4.59 -12.13 -17.63
CA GLU A 80 3.74 -13.23 -17.15
C GLU A 80 4.05 -13.61 -15.70
N TRP A 81 5.31 -13.51 -15.28
CA TRP A 81 5.71 -13.75 -13.90
C TRP A 81 5.14 -12.69 -12.93
N VAL A 82 5.10 -11.41 -13.31
CA VAL A 82 4.41 -10.35 -12.54
C VAL A 82 2.91 -10.64 -12.48
N ARG A 83 2.29 -10.95 -13.63
CA ARG A 83 0.86 -11.27 -13.74
C ARG A 83 0.43 -12.45 -12.86
N GLY A 84 1.23 -13.50 -12.85
CA GLY A 84 0.95 -14.70 -12.06
C GLY A 84 1.04 -14.48 -10.54
N GLY A 85 1.64 -13.39 -10.07
CA GLY A 85 1.76 -13.08 -8.64
C GLY A 85 0.38 -12.90 -7.97
N ALA A 86 -0.41 -11.97 -8.50
CA ALA A 86 -1.76 -11.70 -8.00
C ALA A 86 -2.67 -12.94 -8.04
N GLN A 87 -2.65 -13.69 -9.15
CA GLN A 87 -3.42 -14.93 -9.28
C GLN A 87 -3.03 -15.96 -8.22
N ALA A 88 -1.72 -16.11 -7.92
CA ALA A 88 -1.27 -17.06 -6.92
C ALA A 88 -1.80 -16.77 -5.50
N ILE A 89 -2.06 -15.51 -5.16
CA ILE A 89 -2.70 -15.14 -3.89
C ILE A 89 -4.16 -15.60 -3.88
N LEU A 90 -4.90 -15.29 -4.95
CA LEU A 90 -6.31 -15.65 -5.06
C LEU A 90 -6.51 -17.17 -5.04
N ASP A 91 -5.67 -17.91 -5.75
CA ASP A 91 -5.68 -19.37 -5.76
C ASP A 91 -5.39 -19.93 -4.36
N ALA A 92 -4.41 -19.37 -3.65
CA ALA A 92 -4.08 -19.78 -2.29
C ALA A 92 -5.24 -19.54 -1.31
N VAL A 93 -5.91 -18.39 -1.42
CA VAL A 93 -7.09 -18.07 -0.59
C VAL A 93 -8.26 -18.99 -0.92
N ALA A 94 -8.48 -19.30 -2.20
CA ALA A 94 -9.53 -20.22 -2.63
C ALA A 94 -9.28 -21.66 -2.13
N GLU A 95 -8.01 -22.10 -2.14
CA GLU A 95 -7.60 -23.43 -1.66
C GLU A 95 -7.75 -23.57 -0.13
N VAL A 96 -7.28 -22.57 0.61
CA VAL A 96 -7.17 -22.65 2.07
C VAL A 96 -8.46 -22.21 2.78
N GLY A 97 -9.21 -21.29 2.17
CA GLY A 97 -10.36 -20.60 2.74
C GLY A 97 -9.99 -19.21 3.27
N GLY A 98 -10.74 -18.19 2.84
CA GLY A 98 -10.44 -16.78 3.20
C GLY A 98 -10.51 -16.44 4.68
N GLY A 99 -11.26 -17.23 5.46
CA GLY A 99 -11.36 -17.09 6.91
C GLY A 99 -10.23 -17.76 7.71
N THR A 100 -9.35 -18.52 7.06
CA THR A 100 -8.26 -19.22 7.76
C THR A 100 -7.26 -18.22 8.31
N GLU A 101 -6.99 -18.32 9.61
CA GLU A 101 -5.99 -17.47 10.26
C GLU A 101 -4.59 -17.82 9.78
N VAL A 102 -3.83 -16.80 9.38
CA VAL A 102 -2.45 -16.90 8.93
C VAL A 102 -1.64 -15.74 9.51
N TRP A 103 -0.33 -15.90 9.49
CA TRP A 103 0.61 -14.89 9.93
C TRP A 103 0.56 -13.65 9.03
N THR A 104 0.62 -12.47 9.65
CA THR A 104 0.93 -11.20 9.01
C THR A 104 1.87 -10.40 9.90
N PHE A 105 2.44 -9.32 9.38
CA PHE A 105 3.29 -8.42 10.16
C PHE A 105 2.51 -7.52 11.14
N THR A 106 1.17 -7.53 11.11
CA THR A 106 0.30 -6.82 12.06
C THR A 106 -0.37 -7.77 13.07
N GLY A 107 0.11 -9.01 13.16
CA GLY A 107 -0.48 -10.10 13.94
C GLY A 107 -1.28 -11.10 13.09
N PRO A 108 -1.80 -12.19 13.68
CA PRO A 108 -2.62 -13.15 12.94
C PRO A 108 -3.88 -12.51 12.35
N LYS A 109 -4.17 -12.79 11.07
CA LYS A 109 -5.35 -12.28 10.35
C LYS A 109 -5.93 -13.37 9.45
N PRO A 110 -7.20 -13.27 9.02
CA PRO A 110 -7.75 -14.13 7.98
C PRO A 110 -6.94 -14.06 6.68
N ALA A 111 -6.79 -15.17 5.96
CA ALA A 111 -6.04 -15.26 4.72
C ALA A 111 -6.45 -14.22 3.67
N ALA A 112 -7.75 -13.87 3.62
CA ALA A 112 -8.26 -12.83 2.73
C ALA A 112 -7.66 -11.43 2.99
N TRP A 113 -7.10 -11.17 4.17
CA TRP A 113 -6.42 -9.92 4.50
C TRP A 113 -5.26 -9.62 3.53
N TRP A 114 -4.52 -10.65 3.12
CA TRP A 114 -3.43 -10.50 2.16
C TRP A 114 -3.90 -10.00 0.79
N ILE A 115 -5.16 -10.24 0.38
CA ILE A 115 -5.69 -9.70 -0.88
C ILE A 115 -5.75 -8.17 -0.81
N ARG A 116 -6.35 -7.61 0.25
CA ARG A 116 -6.42 -6.15 0.47
C ARG A 116 -5.03 -5.53 0.62
N ARG A 117 -4.15 -6.15 1.42
CA ARG A 117 -2.77 -5.65 1.59
C ARG A 117 -2.01 -5.58 0.28
N ARG A 118 -2.06 -6.66 -0.52
CA ARG A 118 -1.33 -6.73 -1.80
C ARG A 118 -1.96 -5.82 -2.85
N LEU A 119 -3.27 -5.56 -2.80
CA LEU A 119 -3.92 -4.57 -3.66
C LEU A 119 -3.35 -3.17 -3.44
N HIS A 120 -3.23 -2.70 -2.19
CA HIS A 120 -2.69 -1.36 -1.94
C HIS A 120 -1.20 -1.25 -2.26
N GLU A 121 -0.41 -2.29 -2.00
CA GLU A 121 0.97 -2.40 -2.49
C GLU A 121 1.05 -2.24 -4.01
N GLN A 122 0.22 -2.98 -4.74
CA GLN A 122 0.16 -2.94 -6.19
C GLN A 122 -0.17 -1.53 -6.70
N THR A 123 -1.17 -0.90 -6.07
CA THR A 123 -1.68 0.41 -6.46
C THR A 123 -0.59 1.48 -6.28
N VAL A 124 0.06 1.51 -5.12
CA VAL A 124 1.12 2.48 -4.81
C VAL A 124 2.35 2.27 -5.69
N HIS A 125 2.78 1.02 -5.90
CA HIS A 125 3.94 0.76 -6.75
C HIS A 125 3.65 0.90 -8.26
N ARG A 126 2.40 0.81 -8.69
CA ARG A 126 2.00 1.25 -10.03
C ARG A 126 2.11 2.77 -10.16
N ALA A 127 1.78 3.53 -9.12
CA ALA A 127 2.03 4.98 -9.08
C ALA A 127 3.53 5.28 -9.16
N ASP A 128 4.36 4.59 -8.38
CA ASP A 128 5.82 4.72 -8.40
C ASP A 128 6.40 4.49 -9.81
N ALA A 129 5.95 3.43 -10.49
CA ALA A 129 6.36 3.14 -11.87
C ALA A 129 5.89 4.22 -12.86
N ALA A 130 4.65 4.70 -12.74
CA ALA A 130 4.10 5.70 -13.63
C ALA A 130 4.82 7.06 -13.48
N LEU A 131 5.09 7.48 -12.24
CA LEU A 131 5.86 8.69 -11.92
C LEU A 131 7.29 8.60 -12.50
N ALA A 132 7.97 7.48 -12.29
CA ALA A 132 9.31 7.25 -12.82
C ALA A 132 9.39 7.30 -14.35
N LEU A 133 8.32 6.87 -15.03
CA LEU A 133 8.23 6.80 -16.49
C LEU A 133 7.57 8.04 -17.13
N GLY A 134 7.14 9.02 -16.33
CA GLY A 134 6.40 10.19 -16.81
C GLY A 134 5.11 9.80 -17.53
N ARG A 135 4.36 8.85 -16.97
CA ARG A 135 3.08 8.35 -17.49
C ARG A 135 1.91 8.81 -16.62
N PRO A 136 0.74 9.07 -17.22
CA PRO A 136 -0.46 9.37 -16.44
C PRO A 136 -0.85 8.17 -15.59
N PHE A 137 -1.40 8.47 -14.42
CA PHE A 137 -1.84 7.47 -13.46
C PHE A 137 -2.98 8.05 -12.63
N GLU A 138 -4.00 7.24 -12.39
CA GLU A 138 -5.19 7.60 -11.63
C GLU A 138 -5.50 6.47 -10.64
N ILE A 139 -6.01 6.86 -9.48
CA ILE A 139 -6.56 5.96 -8.46
C ILE A 139 -8.01 6.39 -8.25
N ALA A 140 -8.95 5.44 -8.28
CA ALA A 140 -10.33 5.72 -7.93
C ALA A 140 -10.41 6.24 -6.47
N PRO A 141 -11.20 7.28 -6.17
CA PRO A 141 -11.28 7.87 -4.84
C PRO A 141 -11.55 6.85 -3.73
N GLU A 142 -12.44 5.89 -3.98
CA GLU A 142 -12.78 4.85 -3.00
C GLU A 142 -11.61 3.90 -2.73
N LEU A 143 -10.82 3.57 -3.76
CA LEU A 143 -9.62 2.73 -3.60
C LEU A 143 -8.52 3.48 -2.84
N ALA A 144 -8.38 4.79 -3.08
CA ALA A 144 -7.42 5.61 -2.37
C ALA A 144 -7.81 5.79 -0.90
N ALA A 145 -9.09 6.04 -0.62
CA ALA A 145 -9.63 6.13 0.73
C ALA A 145 -9.46 4.82 1.51
N ASP A 146 -9.81 3.67 0.89
CA ASP A 146 -9.59 2.35 1.51
C ASP A 146 -8.10 2.10 1.80
N GLY A 147 -7.22 2.54 0.90
CA GLY A 147 -5.76 2.44 1.07
C GLY A 147 -5.23 3.31 2.21
N LEU A 148 -5.78 4.49 2.44
CA LEU A 148 -5.46 5.32 3.61
C LEU A 148 -5.90 4.65 4.90
N SER A 149 -7.13 4.14 4.96
CA SER A 149 -7.61 3.39 6.13
C SER A 149 -6.74 2.17 6.42
N GLU A 150 -6.39 1.39 5.39
CA GLU A 150 -5.48 0.23 5.55
C GLU A 150 -4.09 0.64 6.02
N TRP A 151 -3.57 1.74 5.49
CA TRP A 151 -2.29 2.28 5.94
C TRP A 151 -2.33 2.70 7.41
N PHE A 152 -3.39 3.36 7.85
CA PHE A 152 -3.56 3.75 9.25
C PHE A 152 -3.70 2.54 10.17
N ASP A 153 -4.38 1.47 9.74
CA ASP A 153 -4.39 0.18 10.46
C ASP A 153 -2.97 -0.40 10.62
N ILE A 154 -2.16 -0.36 9.56
CA ILE A 154 -0.75 -0.81 9.63
C ILE A 154 0.03 0.05 10.62
N VAL A 155 -0.06 1.38 10.51
CA VAL A 155 0.70 2.29 11.38
C VAL A 155 0.26 2.14 12.84
N ALA A 156 -1.03 2.00 13.12
CA ALA A 156 -1.57 1.77 14.46
C ALA A 156 -1.14 0.43 15.07
N SER A 157 -0.76 -0.55 14.25
CA SER A 157 -0.20 -1.83 14.73
C SER A 157 1.28 -1.73 15.17
N ARG A 158 1.96 -0.61 14.88
CA ARG A 158 3.36 -0.39 15.27
C ARG A 158 3.44 0.09 16.73
N PRO A 159 4.48 -0.30 17.48
CA PRO A 159 4.60 0.05 18.90
C PRO A 159 4.96 1.52 19.15
N GLU A 160 5.58 2.20 18.17
CA GLU A 160 6.03 3.58 18.30
C GLU A 160 5.01 4.52 17.64
N SER A 161 4.64 5.59 18.35
CA SER A 161 3.72 6.59 17.79
C SER A 161 4.46 7.51 16.80
N PRO A 162 3.94 7.68 15.58
CA PRO A 162 4.45 8.71 14.67
C PRO A 162 4.09 10.13 15.13
N LEU A 163 3.13 10.27 16.06
CA LEU A 163 2.68 11.54 16.60
C LEU A 163 3.11 11.70 18.07
N PRO A 164 3.33 12.93 18.57
CA PRO A 164 3.51 13.16 20.00
C PRO A 164 2.26 12.77 20.78
N ASP A 165 2.42 12.43 22.07
CA ASP A 165 1.28 12.11 22.93
C ASP A 165 0.28 13.28 22.99
N GLY A 166 -1.00 12.97 22.74
CA GLY A 166 -2.10 13.93 22.70
C GLY A 166 -2.24 14.72 21.39
N ALA A 167 -1.23 14.72 20.51
CA ALA A 167 -1.29 15.45 19.25
C ALA A 167 -2.30 14.82 18.28
N THR A 168 -2.98 15.65 17.48
CA THR A 168 -3.98 15.20 16.51
C THR A 168 -3.65 15.58 15.06
N LEU A 169 -4.00 14.69 14.15
CA LEU A 169 -3.90 14.88 12.71
C LEU A 169 -5.24 14.50 12.06
N HIS A 170 -5.81 15.41 11.28
CA HIS A 170 -7.03 15.16 10.51
C HIS A 170 -6.67 15.08 9.02
N LEU A 171 -7.11 14.04 8.32
CA LEU A 171 -7.08 13.98 6.86
C LEU A 171 -8.50 14.10 6.31
N HIS A 172 -8.67 14.93 5.29
CA HIS A 172 -9.95 15.28 4.71
C HIS A 172 -9.91 15.18 3.18
N ALA A 173 -10.51 14.12 2.64
CA ALA A 173 -10.70 13.94 1.21
C ALA A 173 -11.76 14.91 0.68
N THR A 174 -11.47 15.55 -0.45
CA THR A 174 -12.38 16.50 -1.10
C THR A 174 -13.28 15.87 -2.15
N ASP A 175 -13.16 14.57 -2.39
CA ASP A 175 -13.93 13.85 -3.39
C ASP A 175 -15.41 13.73 -2.98
N ASP A 176 -16.30 14.05 -3.91
CA ASP A 176 -17.73 13.88 -3.71
C ASP A 176 -18.07 12.39 -3.57
N GLY A 177 -18.94 12.06 -2.61
CA GLY A 177 -19.50 10.70 -2.46
C GLY A 177 -18.76 9.76 -1.51
N LEU A 178 -17.60 10.14 -0.97
CA LEU A 178 -16.90 9.34 0.05
C LEU A 178 -17.58 9.38 1.43
N GLY A 179 -18.25 10.49 1.77
CA GLY A 179 -18.89 10.63 3.07
C GLY A 179 -17.89 10.47 4.23
N GLU A 180 -18.21 9.64 5.22
CA GLU A 180 -17.33 9.37 6.37
C GLU A 180 -16.04 8.64 5.98
N ASP A 181 -16.04 7.88 4.88
CA ASP A 181 -14.85 7.17 4.38
C ASP A 181 -13.80 8.15 3.82
N GLY A 182 -14.13 9.44 3.69
CA GLY A 182 -13.22 10.51 3.26
C GLY A 182 -12.63 11.32 4.42
N GLU A 183 -12.84 10.91 5.67
CA GLU A 183 -12.49 11.70 6.85
C GLU A 183 -11.78 10.82 7.88
N TRP A 184 -10.56 11.17 8.29
CA TRP A 184 -9.77 10.38 9.25
C TRP A 184 -9.17 11.26 10.34
N VAL A 185 -9.38 10.88 11.59
CA VAL A 185 -8.77 11.53 12.75
C VAL A 185 -7.77 10.58 13.37
N LEU A 186 -6.52 11.03 13.51
CA LEU A 186 -5.45 10.29 14.17
C LEU A 186 -5.04 11.02 15.44
N ARG A 187 -4.80 10.25 16.51
CA ARG A 187 -4.37 10.77 17.81
C ARG A 187 -3.16 10.00 18.33
N GLY A 188 -2.09 10.74 18.63
CA GLY A 188 -0.92 10.18 19.28
C GLY A 188 -1.23 9.76 20.72
N THR A 189 -0.70 8.61 21.11
CA THR A 189 -0.83 8.04 22.46
C THR A 189 0.55 7.56 22.94
N PRO A 190 0.73 7.26 24.24
CA PRO A 190 2.00 6.72 24.74
C PRO A 190 2.36 5.35 24.16
N SER A 191 1.41 4.64 23.55
CA SER A 191 1.57 3.27 23.05
C SER A 191 1.34 3.13 21.54
N GLY A 192 1.43 4.22 20.78
CA GLY A 192 1.22 4.23 19.34
C GLY A 192 0.27 5.33 18.88
N VAL A 193 -0.43 5.10 17.77
CA VAL A 193 -1.47 5.99 17.26
C VAL A 193 -2.80 5.24 17.23
N VAL A 194 -3.88 5.94 17.58
CA VAL A 194 -5.25 5.47 17.35
C VAL A 194 -5.87 6.33 16.27
N TRP A 195 -6.77 5.74 15.49
CA TRP A 195 -7.48 6.47 14.45
C TRP A 195 -8.94 6.04 14.37
N GLU A 196 -9.79 6.95 13.91
CA GLU A 196 -11.19 6.70 13.59
C GLU A 196 -11.63 7.55 12.40
N HIS A 197 -12.73 7.17 11.76
CA HIS A 197 -13.39 8.04 10.79
C HIS A 197 -14.06 9.20 11.52
N GLY A 198 -13.88 10.42 11.03
CA GLY A 198 -14.46 11.60 11.67
C GLY A 198 -13.97 12.94 11.13
N HIS A 199 -14.80 13.95 11.30
CA HIS A 199 -14.50 15.32 10.91
C HIS A 199 -14.37 16.19 12.17
N GLU A 200 -13.13 16.49 12.57
CA GLU A 200 -12.86 17.32 13.74
C GLU A 200 -11.71 18.31 13.51
N LYS A 201 -11.66 19.36 14.34
CA LYS A 201 -10.47 20.21 14.38
C LYS A 201 -9.33 19.45 15.05
N ALA A 202 -8.20 19.38 14.37
CA ALA A 202 -6.97 18.79 14.86
C ALA A 202 -5.84 19.84 14.94
N ASP A 203 -4.71 19.48 15.55
CA ASP A 203 -3.52 20.34 15.59
C ASP A 203 -3.01 20.63 14.16
N ALA A 204 -3.12 19.65 13.27
CA ALA A 204 -2.98 19.81 11.83
C ALA A 204 -4.11 19.11 11.06
N ALA A 205 -4.53 19.71 9.96
CA ALA A 205 -5.44 19.09 8.99
C ALA A 205 -4.78 19.07 7.59
N VAL A 206 -4.87 17.93 6.90
CA VAL A 206 -4.35 17.75 5.54
C VAL A 206 -5.52 17.47 4.60
N ARG A 207 -5.67 18.31 3.59
CA ARG A 207 -6.83 18.33 2.70
C ARG A 207 -6.40 18.16 1.24
N GLY A 208 -7.09 17.30 0.50
CA GLY A 208 -6.80 17.04 -0.92
C GLY A 208 -7.74 15.98 -1.47
N THR A 209 -7.57 15.54 -2.72
CA THR A 209 -8.27 14.33 -3.17
C THR A 209 -7.77 13.11 -2.38
N ALA A 210 -8.56 12.06 -2.24
CA ALA A 210 -8.16 10.83 -1.58
C ALA A 210 -6.89 10.23 -2.22
N ALA A 211 -6.75 10.34 -3.54
CA ALA A 211 -5.55 9.94 -4.25
C ALA A 211 -4.33 10.77 -3.86
N ASP A 212 -4.44 12.10 -3.83
CA ASP A 212 -3.36 12.99 -3.41
C ASP A 212 -2.97 12.75 -1.94
N LEU A 213 -3.97 12.58 -1.06
CA LEU A 213 -3.75 12.27 0.35
C LEU A 213 -3.02 10.94 0.53
N LEU A 214 -3.43 9.88 -0.17
CA LEU A 214 -2.74 8.60 -0.14
C LEU A 214 -1.29 8.73 -0.61
N LEU A 215 -1.06 9.36 -1.77
CA LEU A 215 0.29 9.52 -2.32
C LEU A 215 1.16 10.41 -1.43
N ALA A 216 0.60 11.46 -0.83
CA ALA A 216 1.31 12.33 0.11
C ALA A 216 1.65 11.60 1.42
N ALA A 217 0.70 10.88 2.02
CA ALA A 217 0.92 10.09 3.23
C ALA A 217 1.98 9.00 3.07
N LEU A 218 2.13 8.50 1.84
CA LEU A 218 3.15 7.52 1.47
C LEU A 218 4.39 8.15 0.83
N ARG A 219 4.52 9.48 0.83
CA ARG A 219 5.70 10.24 0.35
C ARG A 219 6.05 10.05 -1.13
N ARG A 220 5.03 9.90 -1.97
CA ARG A 220 5.16 9.86 -3.45
C ARG A 220 5.07 11.23 -4.08
N THR A 221 4.40 12.16 -3.41
CA THR A 221 4.29 13.56 -3.80
C THR A 221 4.19 14.45 -2.56
N VAL A 222 4.53 15.73 -2.72
CA VAL A 222 4.22 16.80 -1.76
C VAL A 222 3.19 17.78 -2.33
N ASP A 223 2.85 17.64 -3.60
CA ASP A 223 1.86 18.44 -4.30
C ASP A 223 0.45 17.83 -4.11
N GLY A 224 -0.59 18.63 -4.36
CA GLY A 224 -1.99 18.16 -4.34
C GLY A 224 -2.66 18.14 -2.96
N VAL A 225 -1.92 18.45 -1.90
CA VAL A 225 -2.46 18.56 -0.53
C VAL A 225 -2.23 19.95 0.07
N GLU A 226 -3.24 20.44 0.79
CA GLU A 226 -3.20 21.64 1.61
C GLU A 226 -3.02 21.24 3.08
N VAL A 227 -2.04 21.84 3.76
CA VAL A 227 -1.81 21.63 5.20
C VAL A 227 -2.26 22.86 5.97
N LEU A 228 -3.18 22.67 6.90
CA LEU A 228 -3.75 23.70 7.78
C LEU A 228 -3.33 23.42 9.22
N GLY A 229 -3.04 24.46 10.00
CA GLY A 229 -2.60 24.31 11.39
C GLY A 229 -1.08 24.12 11.50
N ASP A 230 -0.63 23.24 12.39
CA ASP A 230 0.80 23.00 12.66
C ASP A 230 1.43 22.03 11.65
N ALA A 231 2.11 22.57 10.64
CA ALA A 231 2.78 21.78 9.60
C ALA A 231 3.85 20.81 10.15
N GLU A 232 4.41 21.04 11.34
CA GLU A 232 5.38 20.12 11.94
C GLU A 232 4.72 18.79 12.38
N VAL A 233 3.41 18.78 12.68
CA VAL A 233 2.67 17.54 12.97
C VAL A 233 2.63 16.64 11.73
N TRP A 234 2.30 17.21 10.56
CA TRP A 234 2.27 16.46 9.30
C TRP A 234 3.66 15.97 8.88
N LYS A 235 4.66 16.85 8.96
CA LYS A 235 6.04 16.48 8.66
C LYS A 235 6.53 15.35 9.56
N ARG A 236 6.26 15.43 10.87
CA ARG A 236 6.62 14.37 11.80
C ARG A 236 5.94 13.05 11.46
N TRP A 237 4.65 13.07 11.10
CA TRP A 237 3.96 11.89 10.60
C TRP A 237 4.75 11.24 9.46
N LEU A 238 5.07 12.01 8.40
CA LEU A 238 5.82 11.52 7.25
C LEU A 238 7.21 11.00 7.59
N ASP A 239 7.91 11.63 8.54
CA ASP A 239 9.26 11.22 8.98
C ASP A 239 9.25 9.88 9.76
N HIS A 240 8.10 9.45 10.30
CA HIS A 240 7.98 8.26 11.14
C HIS A 240 7.09 7.15 10.53
N THR A 241 6.45 7.40 9.38
CA THR A 241 5.61 6.41 8.68
C THR A 241 6.22 6.02 7.34
N ASP A 242 7.37 5.36 7.39
CA ASP A 242 8.00 4.81 6.20
C ASP A 242 7.13 3.72 5.55
N PHE A 243 6.81 3.92 4.27
CA PHE A 243 6.27 2.91 3.36
C PHE A 243 7.42 2.44 2.46
N ALA A 244 7.92 1.24 2.74
CA ALA A 244 9.06 0.62 2.07
C ALA A 244 8.61 -0.55 1.21
#